data_AF-F4QS13-F1
#
_entry.id   AF-F4QS13-F1
#
_cell.length_a   1.000
_cell.length_b   1.000
_cell.length_c   1.000
_cell.angle_alpha   90.00
_cell.angle_beta   90.00
_cell.angle_gamma   90.00
#
_symmetry.space_group_name_H-M   'P 1'
#
loop_
_entity.id
_entity.type
_entity.pdbx_description
1 polymer ?
#
loop_
_entity_poly.entity_id
_entity_poly.type
_entity_poly.pdbx_seq_one_letter_code
_entity_poly.pdbx_strand_id
1 'polypeptide(L)'
;MFRYALAFTLLLSPAAAFADDKTPYDTAIEYAELYDQLGDTLLTGVSALLDTGSDAAEVCPQLDSAVIDWNKAAGFYDQAMAAPKDANDMARSSDMVLIDARDFALKKASEGRRIHDANCAPVKAPD
;
A
#
# COMPACT_ATOMS: atom_id res chain seq x y z
N MET A 1 6.22 -12.02 45.73
CA MET A 1 6.82 -13.33 45.38
C MET A 1 5.83 -14.09 44.49
N PHE A 2 6.31 -14.53 43.33
CA PHE A 2 5.83 -15.58 42.42
C PHE A 2 4.55 -16.37 42.78
N ARG A 3 3.62 -16.56 41.83
CA ARG A 3 3.67 -17.70 40.87
C ARG A 3 2.52 -17.71 39.85
N TYR A 4 2.89 -18.17 38.67
CA TYR A 4 2.15 -18.40 37.43
C TYR A 4 1.13 -19.54 37.50
N ALA A 5 0.08 -19.45 36.67
CA ALA A 5 -0.52 -20.55 35.91
C ALA A 5 -1.38 -19.89 34.80
N LEU A 6 -0.90 -19.63 33.58
CA LEU A 6 -0.62 -20.59 32.50
C LEU A 6 -1.67 -21.70 32.43
N ALA A 7 -2.87 -21.35 32.00
CA ALA A 7 -3.79 -22.31 31.37
C ALA A 7 -3.49 -22.34 29.87
N PHE A 8 -2.47 -23.12 29.52
CA PHE A 8 -2.18 -23.56 28.15
C PHE A 8 -3.24 -24.60 27.75
N THR A 9 -4.40 -24.12 27.32
CA THR A 9 -5.37 -24.95 26.59
C THR A 9 -5.82 -24.19 25.35
N LEU A 10 -4.84 -23.82 24.52
CA LEU A 10 -5.11 -23.60 23.11
C LEU A 10 -5.02 -24.95 22.44
N LEU A 11 -6.21 -25.48 22.18
CA LEU A 11 -6.55 -26.52 21.24
C LEU A 11 -5.54 -26.51 20.08
N LEU A 12 -4.60 -27.46 20.13
CA LEU A 12 -3.94 -27.99 18.95
C LEU A 12 -5.01 -28.73 18.14
N SER A 13 -5.91 -27.97 17.52
CA SER A 13 -6.50 -28.44 16.28
C SER A 13 -5.35 -28.47 15.28
N PRO A 14 -5.10 -29.58 14.58
CA PRO A 14 -4.38 -29.51 13.34
C PRO A 14 -5.32 -28.74 12.41
N ALA A 15 -5.24 -27.42 12.46
CA ALA A 15 -5.58 -26.62 11.31
C ALA A 15 -4.61 -27.10 10.24
N ALA A 16 -5.04 -28.12 9.50
CA ALA A 16 -4.74 -28.21 8.10
C ALA A 16 -5.30 -26.92 7.47
N ALA A 17 -4.62 -25.81 7.75
CA ALA A 17 -4.63 -24.66 6.89
C ALA A 17 -3.88 -25.18 5.68
N PHE A 18 -4.64 -25.62 4.68
CA PHE A 18 -4.16 -25.68 3.32
C PHE A 18 -3.40 -24.36 3.11
N ALA A 19 -2.11 -24.46 2.82
CA ALA A 19 -1.48 -23.40 2.06
C ALA A 19 -2.26 -23.39 0.75
N ASP A 20 -3.32 -22.58 0.67
CA ASP A 20 -3.95 -22.28 -0.60
C ASP A 20 -2.81 -21.75 -1.47
N ASP A 21 -2.46 -22.49 -2.52
CA ASP A 21 -1.46 -22.06 -3.48
C ASP A 21 -1.96 -20.76 -4.10
N LYS A 22 -1.51 -19.62 -3.55
CA LYS A 22 -1.91 -18.28 -4.01
C LYS A 22 -1.66 -18.21 -5.50
N THR A 23 -2.70 -17.86 -6.27
CA THR A 23 -2.53 -17.68 -7.70
C THR A 23 -1.66 -16.46 -7.98
N PRO A 24 -1.10 -16.33 -9.19
CA PRO A 24 -0.44 -15.09 -9.60
C PRO A 24 -1.36 -13.87 -9.49
N TYR A 25 -2.68 -14.06 -9.68
CA TYR A 25 -3.66 -13.00 -9.47
C TYR A 25 -3.75 -12.60 -7.99
N ASP A 26 -3.92 -13.56 -7.08
CA ASP A 26 -4.06 -13.28 -5.65
C ASP A 26 -2.82 -12.57 -5.09
N THR A 27 -1.64 -13.03 -5.50
CA THR A 27 -0.37 -12.43 -5.11
C THR A 27 -0.25 -10.99 -5.62
N ALA A 28 -0.67 -10.73 -6.85
CA ALA A 28 -0.64 -9.39 -7.42
C ALA A 28 -1.62 -8.45 -6.71
N ILE A 29 -2.84 -8.91 -6.41
CA ILE A 29 -3.84 -8.10 -5.67
C ILE A 29 -3.34 -7.78 -4.25
N GLU A 30 -2.82 -8.77 -3.52
CA GLU A 30 -2.30 -8.56 -2.17
C GLU A 30 -1.17 -7.51 -2.15
N TYR A 31 -0.23 -7.59 -3.09
CA TYR A 31 0.83 -6.58 -3.18
C TYR A 31 0.31 -5.22 -3.65
N ALA A 32 -0.67 -5.17 -4.56
CA ALA A 32 -1.29 -3.92 -4.96
C ALA A 32 -1.90 -3.21 -3.76
N GLU A 33 -2.73 -3.92 -2.98
CA GLU A 33 -3.39 -3.39 -1.79
C GLU A 33 -2.39 -2.99 -0.70
N LEU A 34 -1.35 -3.79 -0.47
CA LEU A 34 -0.31 -3.48 0.51
C LEU A 34 0.39 -2.15 0.18
N TYR A 35 0.87 -2.00 -1.05
CA TYR A 35 1.57 -0.78 -1.46
C TYR A 35 0.63 0.43 -1.52
N ASP A 36 -0.64 0.22 -1.87
CA ASP A 36 -1.64 1.29 -1.85
C ASP A 36 -1.86 1.82 -0.43
N GLN A 37 -2.01 0.92 0.54
CA GLN A 37 -2.17 1.25 1.97
C GLN A 37 -0.91 1.86 2.58
N LEU A 38 0.28 1.41 2.19
CA LEU A 38 1.55 2.00 2.64
C LEU A 38 1.66 3.46 2.19
N GLY A 39 1.34 3.75 0.92
CA GLY A 39 1.30 5.12 0.43
C GLY A 39 0.30 5.99 1.19
N ASP A 40 -0.90 5.48 1.45
CA ASP A 40 -1.94 6.21 2.20
C ASP A 40 -1.53 6.48 3.66
N THR A 41 -0.87 5.52 4.30
CA THR A 41 -0.35 5.66 5.66
C THR A 41 0.72 6.74 5.74
N LEU A 42 1.65 6.76 4.77
CA LEU A 42 2.68 7.78 4.70
C LEU A 42 2.09 9.17 4.47
N LEU A 43 1.10 9.31 3.58
CA LEU A 43 0.43 10.59 3.35
C LEU A 43 -0.31 11.09 4.61
N THR A 44 -0.94 10.18 5.35
CA THR A 44 -1.61 10.52 6.61
C THR A 44 -0.59 11.01 7.65
N GLY A 45 0.55 10.33 7.77
CA GLY A 45 1.66 10.75 8.63
C GLY A 45 2.23 12.11 8.24
N VAL A 46 2.46 12.33 6.94
CA VAL A 46 2.91 13.62 6.40
C VAL A 46 1.91 14.74 6.71
N SER A 47 0.61 14.50 6.54
CA SER A 47 -0.42 15.52 6.81
C SER A 47 -0.37 15.95 8.28
N ALA A 48 -0.23 15.01 9.21
CA ALA A 48 -0.09 15.31 10.63
C ALA A 48 1.21 16.07 10.96
N LEU A 49 2.31 15.76 10.27
CA LEU A 49 3.59 16.46 10.43
C LEU A 49 3.53 17.89 9.88
N LEU A 50 2.89 18.11 8.73
CA LEU A 50 2.67 19.44 8.16
C LEU A 50 1.77 20.29 9.07
N ASP A 51 0.71 19.72 9.66
CA ASP A 51 -0.18 20.41 10.60
C ASP A 51 0.53 20.87 11.88
N THR A 52 1.63 20.20 12.27
CA THR A 52 2.44 20.53 13.45
C THR A 52 3.63 21.45 13.13
N GLY A 53 3.80 21.84 11.86
CA GLY A 53 4.88 22.71 11.41
C GLY A 53 6.24 22.02 11.27
N SER A 54 6.24 20.71 11.04
CA SER A 54 7.46 19.91 10.80
C SER A 54 8.21 20.40 9.56
N ASP A 55 9.53 20.22 9.55
CA ASP A 55 10.37 20.72 8.47
C ASP A 55 10.35 19.81 7.22
N ALA A 56 10.85 20.36 6.11
CA ALA A 56 10.93 19.62 4.85
C ALA A 56 11.81 18.35 4.97
N ALA A 57 12.81 18.32 5.86
CA ALA A 57 13.68 17.17 6.02
C ALA A 57 12.92 15.93 6.56
N GLU A 58 11.89 16.14 7.38
CA GLU A 58 11.05 15.07 7.93
C GLU A 58 9.95 14.61 6.97
N VAL A 59 9.39 15.54 6.19
CA VAL A 59 8.20 15.29 5.36
C VAL A 59 8.56 14.76 3.97
N CYS A 60 9.61 15.28 3.34
CA CYS A 60 9.90 15.00 1.93
C CYS A 60 10.24 13.54 1.63
N PRO A 61 11.06 12.83 2.44
CA PRO A 61 11.33 11.40 2.21
C PRO A 61 10.08 10.52 2.30
N GLN A 62 9.12 10.90 3.15
CA GLN A 62 7.86 10.16 3.31
C GLN A 62 6.94 10.37 2.10
N LEU A 63 6.86 11.60 1.57
CA LEU A 63 6.13 11.89 0.33
C LEU A 63 6.72 11.15 -0.87
N ASP A 64 8.05 11.14 -1.02
CA ASP A 64 8.70 10.37 -2.08
C ASP A 64 8.40 8.87 -1.98
N SER A 65 8.45 8.33 -0.76
CA SER A 65 8.15 6.92 -0.51
C SER A 65 6.68 6.60 -0.83
N ALA A 66 5.74 7.48 -0.45
CA ALA A 66 4.32 7.31 -0.78
C ALA A 66 4.08 7.30 -2.30
N VAL A 67 4.72 8.21 -3.03
CA VAL A 67 4.67 8.26 -4.50
C VAL A 67 5.21 6.97 -5.12
N ILE A 68 6.32 6.45 -4.61
CA ILE A 68 6.89 5.19 -5.08
C ILE A 68 5.92 4.03 -4.83
N ASP A 69 5.33 3.95 -3.64
CA ASP A 69 4.47 2.83 -3.28
C ASP A 69 3.16 2.83 -4.09
N TRP A 70 2.50 3.98 -4.30
CA TRP A 70 1.34 4.03 -5.20
C TRP A 70 1.68 3.65 -6.66
N ASN A 71 2.88 3.99 -7.15
CA ASN A 71 3.33 3.52 -8.47
C ASN A 71 3.55 1.99 -8.51
N LYS A 72 4.07 1.40 -7.42
CA LYS A 72 4.15 -0.06 -7.32
C LYS A 72 2.76 -0.69 -7.29
N ALA A 73 1.83 -0.12 -6.53
CA ALA A 73 0.44 -0.59 -6.47
C ALA A 73 -0.18 -0.63 -7.87
N ALA A 74 -0.04 0.45 -8.65
CA ALA A 74 -0.45 0.49 -10.05
C ALA A 74 0.17 -0.63 -10.90
N GLY A 75 1.49 -0.85 -10.77
CA GLY A 75 2.18 -1.93 -11.48
C GLY A 75 1.73 -3.34 -11.07
N PHE A 76 1.27 -3.53 -9.83
CA PHE A 76 0.68 -4.80 -9.39
C PHE A 76 -0.76 -4.98 -9.88
N TYR A 77 -1.56 -3.91 -9.98
CA TYR A 77 -2.86 -3.99 -10.66
C TYR A 77 -2.71 -4.37 -12.14
N ASP A 78 -1.69 -3.87 -12.84
CA ASP A 78 -1.36 -4.30 -14.20
C ASP A 78 -0.99 -5.79 -14.26
N GLN A 79 -0.22 -6.29 -13.29
CA GLN A 79 0.09 -7.73 -13.18
C GLN A 79 -1.16 -8.56 -12.89
N ALA A 80 -2.06 -8.08 -12.03
CA ALA A 80 -3.32 -8.76 -11.74
C ALA A 80 -4.21 -8.84 -12.98
N MET A 81 -4.24 -7.83 -13.84
CA MET A 81 -4.95 -7.89 -15.14
C MET A 81 -4.31 -8.88 -16.11
N ALA A 82 -2.98 -8.95 -16.15
CA ALA A 82 -2.22 -9.86 -17.01
C ALA A 82 -2.19 -11.32 -16.53
N ALA A 83 -2.51 -11.57 -15.25
CA ALA A 83 -2.49 -12.90 -14.66
C ALA A 83 -3.46 -13.85 -15.39
N PRO A 84 -3.09 -15.13 -15.58
CA PRO A 84 -3.97 -16.13 -16.21
C PRO A 84 -5.37 -16.15 -15.59
N LYS A 85 -6.40 -16.23 -16.43
CA LYS A 85 -7.80 -16.27 -16.00
C LYS A 85 -8.26 -17.73 -15.92
N ASP A 86 -8.67 -18.20 -14.75
CA ASP A 86 -9.42 -19.45 -14.61
C ASP A 86 -10.89 -19.15 -14.94
N ALA A 87 -11.48 -19.93 -15.86
CA ALA A 87 -12.88 -19.77 -16.25
C ALA A 87 -13.88 -20.05 -15.11
N ASN A 88 -13.43 -20.74 -14.05
CA ASN A 88 -14.24 -21.03 -12.87
C ASN A 88 -14.01 -20.03 -11.73
N ASP A 89 -13.04 -19.13 -11.85
CA ASP A 89 -12.77 -18.10 -10.84
C ASP A 89 -13.78 -16.95 -10.98
N MET A 90 -14.87 -17.08 -10.23
CA MET A 90 -15.93 -16.08 -10.14
C MET A 90 -15.65 -15.00 -9.09
N ALA A 91 -14.56 -15.12 -8.33
CA ALA A 91 -14.19 -14.19 -7.26
C ALA A 91 -13.28 -13.06 -7.75
N ARG A 92 -12.59 -13.27 -8.88
CA ARG A 92 -11.77 -12.25 -9.53
C ARG A 92 -12.55 -10.99 -9.89
N SER A 93 -11.95 -9.85 -9.57
CA SER A 93 -12.47 -8.54 -9.97
C SER A 93 -12.42 -8.39 -11.49
N SER A 94 -13.37 -7.64 -12.04
CA SER A 94 -13.38 -7.35 -13.47
C SER A 94 -12.20 -6.46 -13.85
N ASP A 95 -11.75 -6.56 -15.10
CA ASP A 95 -10.65 -5.71 -15.60
C ASP A 95 -10.97 -4.22 -15.43
N MET A 96 -12.24 -3.80 -15.55
CA MET A 96 -12.64 -2.41 -15.32
C MET A 96 -12.38 -1.96 -13.87
N VAL A 97 -12.70 -2.80 -12.89
CA VAL A 97 -12.43 -2.50 -11.46
C VAL A 97 -10.93 -2.39 -11.21
N LEU A 98 -10.12 -3.24 -11.84
CA LEU A 98 -8.67 -3.20 -11.71
C LEU A 98 -8.05 -1.97 -12.41
N ILE A 99 -8.60 -1.57 -13.56
CA ILE A 99 -8.23 -0.32 -14.24
C ILE A 99 -8.53 0.88 -13.35
N ASP A 100 -9.73 0.95 -12.78
CA ASP A 100 -10.13 2.05 -11.90
C ASP A 100 -9.20 2.14 -10.68
N ALA A 101 -8.86 1.01 -10.06
CA ALA A 101 -7.95 0.96 -8.92
C ALA A 101 -6.52 1.40 -9.30
N ARG A 102 -5.99 0.93 -10.44
CA ARG A 102 -4.70 1.36 -10.98
C ARG A 102 -4.66 2.86 -11.24
N ASP A 103 -5.67 3.38 -11.93
CA ASP A 103 -5.72 4.79 -12.30
C ASP A 103 -5.89 5.69 -11.07
N PHE A 104 -6.60 5.20 -10.05
CA PHE A 104 -6.68 5.88 -8.76
C PHE A 104 -5.32 5.90 -8.04
N ALA A 105 -4.58 4.80 -8.00
CA ALA A 105 -3.24 4.76 -7.44
C ALA A 105 -2.28 5.73 -8.18
N LEU A 106 -2.30 5.75 -9.52
CA LEU A 106 -1.52 6.70 -10.32
C LEU A 106 -1.91 8.16 -10.04
N LYS A 107 -3.20 8.43 -9.85
CA LYS A 107 -3.68 9.75 -9.45
C LYS A 107 -3.15 10.14 -8.07
N LYS A 108 -3.14 9.23 -7.09
CA LYS A 108 -2.53 9.47 -5.77
C LYS A 108 -1.04 9.76 -5.90
N ALA A 109 -0.30 9.00 -6.71
CA ALA A 109 1.12 9.26 -7.00
C ALA A 109 1.36 10.65 -7.61
N SER A 110 0.54 11.05 -8.58
CA SER A 110 0.64 12.39 -9.18
C SER A 110 0.36 13.49 -8.16
N GLU A 111 -0.63 13.30 -7.30
CA GLU A 111 -0.98 14.27 -6.27
C GLU A 111 0.09 14.34 -5.17
N GLY A 112 0.62 13.20 -4.72
CA GLY A 112 1.74 13.14 -3.79
C GLY A 112 2.98 13.85 -4.33
N ARG A 113 3.29 13.69 -5.63
CA ARG A 113 4.37 14.44 -6.29
C ARG A 113 4.11 15.94 -6.28
N ARG A 114 2.87 16.37 -6.58
CA ARG A 114 2.48 17.78 -6.52
C ARG A 114 2.66 18.38 -5.12
N ILE A 115 2.29 17.64 -4.07
CA ILE A 115 2.46 18.04 -2.66
C ILE A 115 3.95 18.09 -2.31
N HIS A 116 4.71 17.08 -2.71
CA HIS A 116 6.17 17.08 -2.57
C HIS A 116 6.77 18.34 -3.18
N ASP A 117 6.49 18.63 -4.45
CA ASP A 117 7.11 19.76 -5.13
C ASP A 117 6.74 21.11 -4.50
N ALA A 118 5.56 21.23 -3.88
CA ALA A 118 5.14 22.42 -3.16
C ALA A 118 5.86 22.63 -1.81
N ASN A 119 6.30 21.56 -1.14
CA ASN A 119 6.85 21.61 0.21
C ASN A 119 8.35 21.27 0.30
N CYS A 120 8.90 20.67 -0.75
CA CYS A 120 10.22 20.03 -0.77
C CYS A 120 11.16 20.59 -1.84
N ALA A 121 10.64 21.34 -2.82
CA ALA A 121 11.51 22.02 -3.78
C ALA A 121 12.33 23.11 -3.06
N PRO A 122 13.58 23.35 -3.47
CA PRO A 122 14.39 24.39 -2.86
C PRO A 122 13.67 25.74 -3.04
N VAL A 123 13.35 26.38 -1.91
CA VAL A 123 12.98 27.80 -1.89
C VAL A 123 14.13 28.53 -2.59
N LYS A 124 13.85 29.20 -3.72
CA LYS A 124 14.83 30.11 -4.32
C LYS A 124 15.34 31.02 -3.21
N ALA A 125 16.66 31.04 -2.99
CA ALA A 125 17.25 32.00 -2.08
C ALA A 125 16.76 33.41 -2.48
N PRO A 126 16.37 34.27 -1.52
CA PRO A 126 15.98 35.63 -1.83
C PRO A 126 17.14 36.33 -2.55
N ASP A 127 16.83 36.97 -3.68
CA ASP A 127 17.75 37.78 -4.48
C ASP A 127 18.37 38.93 -3.67
#